data_AF-A0A8B7E3V9-F1
#
_entry.id   AF-A0A8B7E3V9-F1
#
_cell.length_a   1.000
_cell.length_b   1.000
_cell.length_c   1.000
_cell.angle_alpha   90.00
_cell.angle_beta   90.00
_cell.angle_gamma   90.00
#
_symmetry.space_group_name_H-M   'P 1'
#
loop_
_entity.id
_entity.type
_entity.pdbx_description
1 polymer ?
#
loop_
_entity_poly.entity_id
_entity_poly.type
_entity_poly.pdbx_seq_one_letter_code
_entity_poly.pdbx_strand_id
1 'polypeptide(L)'
;ISNKELHTHYLGKDIQNELIQLLGNAIKKEIIQTANAMKYFSIVLDGTPDCSHVEQMTIIIRFVKVDSLKKEFSIKEHFLGFVPLKKTTGAYMAETIIQQLEEMELPIDNLRGQGYDNGANMIGKNNGVQKKMLNINPRALFVPCSAHTLNLVVNDAANCCLMATSFFDIVQRVYVYFSSSTHRWVVFTSHQPTLTVKPLSETRWESRIDAIKPLRYELGKIYNALLEIADDTSLTGSSGSTARSDAKALANSVAKFKFVVSIVVWYNILFEINITSKQLKIWIFMLLYNSYNTHKPIWLTVGVT
;
A
#
# COMPACT_ATOMS: atom_id res chain seq x y z
N ILE A 1 -35.06 12.48 -48.87
CA ILE A 1 -34.31 13.15 -47.79
C ILE A 1 -35.11 12.91 -46.50
N SER A 2 -34.79 11.85 -45.76
CA SER A 2 -35.43 11.60 -44.46
C SER A 2 -34.62 12.34 -43.39
N ASN A 3 -35.32 13.19 -42.64
CA ASN A 3 -34.75 13.95 -41.53
C ASN A 3 -34.19 12.98 -40.47
N LYS A 4 -32.87 12.85 -40.41
CA LYS A 4 -32.17 12.34 -39.23
C LYS A 4 -32.02 13.50 -38.26
N GLU A 5 -33.00 13.70 -37.38
CA GLU A 5 -32.80 14.55 -36.22
C GLU A 5 -31.71 13.92 -35.34
N LEU A 6 -30.53 14.55 -35.35
CA LEU A 6 -29.42 14.20 -34.47
C LEU A 6 -29.81 14.58 -33.04
N HIS A 7 -30.39 13.65 -32.29
CA HIS A 7 -30.52 13.80 -30.85
C HIS A 7 -29.13 13.91 -30.22
N THR A 8 -28.69 15.14 -29.92
CA THR A 8 -27.42 15.40 -29.24
C THR A 8 -27.59 14.99 -27.78
N HIS A 9 -27.08 13.83 -27.42
CA HIS A 9 -27.21 13.29 -26.07
C HIS A 9 -26.10 13.87 -25.18
N TYR A 10 -26.38 14.96 -24.45
CA TYR A 10 -25.43 15.64 -23.55
C TYR A 10 -24.91 14.77 -22.38
N LEU A 11 -25.47 13.57 -22.20
CA LEU A 11 -25.00 12.56 -21.26
C LEU A 11 -24.19 11.44 -21.94
N GLY A 12 -23.74 11.65 -23.18
CA GLY A 12 -22.83 10.73 -23.85
C GLY A 12 -21.50 10.64 -23.12
N LYS A 13 -20.89 9.44 -23.11
CA LYS A 13 -19.62 9.17 -22.43
C LYS A 13 -18.50 10.15 -22.83
N ASP A 14 -18.46 10.58 -24.09
CA ASP A 14 -17.41 11.45 -24.61
C ASP A 14 -17.56 12.87 -24.05
N ILE A 15 -18.80 13.39 -24.02
CA ILE A 15 -19.13 14.70 -23.43
C ILE A 15 -18.87 14.69 -21.92
N GLN A 16 -19.24 13.60 -21.23
CA GLN A 16 -18.96 13.47 -19.80
C GLN A 16 -17.46 13.46 -19.51
N ASN A 17 -16.68 12.70 -20.27
CA ASN A 17 -15.22 12.65 -20.12
C ASN A 17 -14.57 14.00 -20.43
N GLU A 18 -15.01 14.69 -21.48
CA GLU A 18 -14.55 16.03 -21.81
C GLU A 18 -14.84 17.02 -20.68
N LEU A 19 -16.06 17.01 -20.14
CA LEU A 19 -16.45 17.88 -19.02
C LEU A 19 -15.59 17.60 -17.77
N ILE A 20 -15.36 16.33 -17.45
CA ILE A 20 -14.50 15.93 -16.32
C ILE A 20 -13.07 16.43 -16.55
N GLN A 21 -12.53 16.31 -17.77
CA GLN A 21 -11.19 16.80 -18.10
C GLN A 21 -11.10 18.33 -17.98
N LEU A 22 -12.08 19.07 -18.50
CA LEU A 22 -12.12 20.53 -18.41
C LEU A 22 -12.18 21.01 -16.95
N LEU A 23 -13.02 20.38 -16.13
CA LEU A 23 -13.11 20.67 -14.70
C LEU A 23 -11.80 20.35 -13.98
N GLY A 24 -11.23 19.18 -14.25
CA GLY A 24 -9.93 18.77 -13.68
C GLY A 24 -8.82 19.76 -14.04
N ASN A 25 -8.76 20.19 -15.29
CA ASN A 25 -7.77 21.18 -15.76
C ASN A 25 -7.97 22.55 -15.11
N ALA A 26 -9.22 23.01 -14.97
CA ALA A 26 -9.53 24.27 -14.30
C ALA A 26 -9.10 24.25 -12.82
N ILE A 27 -9.41 23.16 -12.10
CA ILE A 27 -9.00 22.97 -10.71
C ILE A 27 -7.46 22.92 -10.59
N LYS A 28 -6.80 22.14 -11.45
CA LYS A 28 -5.34 22.02 -11.47
C LYS A 28 -4.67 23.38 -11.71
N LYS A 29 -5.19 24.16 -12.65
CA LYS A 29 -4.69 25.51 -12.95
C LYS A 29 -4.80 26.44 -11.74
N GLU A 30 -5.94 26.46 -11.04
CA GLU A 30 -6.13 27.26 -9.84
C GLU A 30 -5.16 26.88 -8.72
N ILE A 31 -4.92 25.58 -8.53
CA ILE A 31 -3.95 25.06 -7.55
C ILE A 31 -2.54 25.56 -7.87
N ILE A 32 -2.11 25.41 -9.13
CA ILE A 32 -0.78 25.84 -9.60
C ILE A 32 -0.60 27.35 -9.41
N GLN A 33 -1.60 28.15 -9.82
CA GLN A 33 -1.56 29.60 -9.65
C GLN A 33 -1.44 30.00 -8.18
N THR A 34 -2.21 29.35 -7.30
CA THR A 34 -2.13 29.57 -5.85
C THR A 34 -0.75 29.19 -5.31
N ALA A 35 -0.20 28.04 -5.71
CA ALA A 35 1.12 27.58 -5.27
C ALA A 35 2.23 28.55 -5.70
N ASN A 36 2.17 29.04 -6.95
CA ASN A 36 3.10 30.04 -7.47
C ASN A 36 2.99 31.38 -6.73
N ALA A 37 1.78 31.82 -6.38
CA ALA A 37 1.58 33.02 -5.56
C ALA A 37 2.17 32.87 -4.14
N MET A 38 2.14 31.67 -3.56
CA MET A 38 2.79 31.38 -2.27
C MET A 38 4.31 31.17 -2.39
N LYS A 39 4.83 31.14 -3.61
CA LYS A 39 6.24 30.96 -4.00
C LYS A 39 6.84 29.60 -3.65
N TYR A 40 6.70 29.10 -2.42
CA TYR A 40 7.38 27.88 -1.98
C TYR A 40 6.44 26.69 -1.85
N PHE A 41 6.91 25.54 -2.32
CA PHE A 41 6.15 24.30 -2.31
C PHE A 41 7.04 23.08 -2.09
N SER A 42 6.43 21.95 -1.78
CA SER A 42 7.03 20.62 -1.72
C SER A 42 6.24 19.66 -2.58
N ILE A 43 6.88 18.58 -3.04
CA ILE A 43 6.22 17.51 -3.77
C ILE A 43 6.19 16.24 -2.92
N VAL A 44 5.07 15.51 -3.01
CA VAL A 44 4.93 14.15 -2.48
C VAL A 44 4.59 13.24 -3.65
N LEU A 45 5.37 12.17 -3.82
CA LEU A 45 5.28 11.24 -4.95
C LEU A 45 5.01 9.83 -4.43
N ASP A 46 4.15 9.09 -5.13
CA ASP A 46 3.87 7.69 -4.83
C ASP A 46 3.76 6.89 -6.14
N GLY A 47 4.33 5.69 -6.15
CA GLY A 47 4.37 4.81 -7.32
C GLY A 47 3.40 3.65 -7.16
N THR A 48 2.53 3.44 -8.15
CA THR A 48 1.67 2.26 -8.22
C THR A 48 1.45 1.84 -9.66
N PRO A 49 1.43 0.53 -9.97
CA PRO A 49 0.95 0.05 -11.26
C PRO A 49 -0.56 0.33 -11.40
N ASP A 50 -0.99 0.67 -12.62
CA ASP A 50 -2.40 0.78 -12.98
C ASP A 50 -3.00 -0.59 -13.37
N CYS A 51 -4.30 -0.59 -13.74
CA CYS A 51 -5.01 -1.81 -14.14
C CYS A 51 -4.50 -2.44 -15.44
N SER A 52 -3.66 -1.74 -16.21
CA SER A 52 -2.99 -2.23 -17.41
C SER A 52 -1.53 -2.62 -17.14
N HIS A 53 -1.12 -2.68 -15.87
CA HIS A 53 0.25 -2.96 -15.41
C HIS A 53 1.29 -1.93 -15.86
N VAL A 54 0.87 -0.70 -16.15
CA VAL A 54 1.78 0.42 -16.39
C VAL A 54 2.08 1.09 -15.05
N GLU A 55 3.35 1.24 -14.72
CA GLU A 55 3.77 1.98 -13.52
C GLU A 55 3.36 3.44 -13.66
N GLN A 56 2.70 4.01 -12.64
CA GLN A 56 2.30 5.41 -12.62
C GLN A 56 2.82 6.08 -11.36
N MET A 57 3.30 7.32 -11.51
CA MET A 57 3.68 8.19 -10.41
C MET A 57 2.56 9.19 -10.12
N THR A 58 2.05 9.17 -8.90
CA THR A 58 1.17 10.21 -8.38
C THR A 58 1.98 11.44 -8.03
N ILE A 59 1.52 12.63 -8.43
CA ILE A 59 2.11 13.90 -8.00
C ILE A 59 1.13 14.63 -7.08
N ILE A 60 1.58 14.91 -5.86
CA ILE A 60 0.90 15.76 -4.90
C ILE A 60 1.79 16.97 -4.61
N ILE A 61 1.20 18.16 -4.56
CA ILE A 61 1.88 19.39 -4.15
C ILE A 61 1.42 19.79 -2.76
N ARG A 62 2.37 20.24 -1.93
CA ARG A 62 2.14 20.77 -0.59
C ARG A 62 2.71 22.17 -0.46
N PHE A 63 1.92 23.15 -0.03
CA PHE A 63 2.37 24.52 0.20
C PHE A 63 1.62 25.18 1.35
N VAL A 64 2.15 26.29 1.85
CA VAL A 64 1.51 27.08 2.91
C VAL A 64 0.75 28.23 2.27
N LYS A 65 -0.57 28.26 2.43
CA LYS A 65 -1.41 29.38 2.04
C LYS A 65 -1.50 30.37 3.19
N VAL A 66 -1.01 31.59 2.97
CA VAL A 66 -1.07 32.68 3.94
C VAL A 66 -2.20 33.64 3.57
N ASP A 67 -3.08 33.91 4.53
CA ASP A 67 -4.06 35.00 4.45
C ASP A 67 -3.51 36.19 5.24
N SER A 68 -2.89 37.12 4.51
CA SER A 68 -2.27 38.31 5.12
C SER A 68 -3.28 39.23 5.80
N LEU A 69 -4.55 39.22 5.39
CA LEU A 69 -5.59 40.06 5.97
C LEU A 69 -6.02 39.50 7.33
N LYS A 70 -6.17 38.16 7.41
CA LYS A 70 -6.55 37.47 8.65
C LYS A 70 -5.37 37.14 9.56
N LYS A 71 -4.13 37.30 9.07
CA LYS A 71 -2.89 36.83 9.73
C LYS A 71 -2.92 35.34 10.07
N GLU A 72 -3.57 34.56 9.20
CA GLU A 72 -3.70 33.12 9.35
C GLU A 72 -2.89 32.41 8.26
N PHE A 73 -2.47 31.18 8.55
CA PHE A 73 -1.89 30.30 7.55
C PHE A 73 -2.58 28.94 7.59
N SER A 74 -2.61 28.28 6.45
CA SER A 74 -3.09 26.91 6.33
C SER A 74 -2.18 26.11 5.43
N ILE A 75 -1.98 24.84 5.75
CA ILE A 75 -1.26 23.92 4.87
C ILE A 75 -2.26 23.42 3.84
N LYS A 76 -1.87 23.48 2.57
CA LYS A 76 -2.65 22.99 1.43
C LYS A 76 -1.90 21.84 0.79
N GLU A 77 -2.62 20.76 0.55
CA GLU A 77 -2.15 19.57 -0.15
C GLU A 77 -3.13 19.23 -1.25
N HIS A 78 -2.61 19.09 -2.47
CA HIS A 78 -3.43 18.92 -3.66
C HIS A 78 -2.83 17.89 -4.59
N PHE A 79 -3.67 16.97 -5.06
CA PHE A 79 -3.33 16.03 -6.13
C PHE A 79 -3.28 16.78 -7.47
N LEU A 80 -2.21 16.55 -8.25
CA LEU A 80 -1.99 17.19 -9.55
C LEU A 80 -2.15 16.23 -10.74
N GLY A 81 -2.15 14.93 -10.50
CA GLY A 81 -2.33 13.93 -11.54
C GLY A 81 -1.48 12.67 -11.35
N PHE A 82 -1.71 11.73 -12.25
CA PHE A 82 -0.87 10.56 -12.47
C PHE A 82 0.03 10.79 -13.68
N VAL A 83 1.26 10.31 -13.59
CA VAL A 83 2.26 10.41 -14.65
C VAL A 83 2.76 9.00 -14.97
N PRO A 84 2.49 8.48 -16.18
CA PRO A 84 2.93 7.14 -16.54
C PRO A 84 4.45 7.08 -16.66
N LEU A 85 5.05 6.05 -16.08
CA LEU A 85 6.48 5.82 -16.12
C LEU A 85 6.82 4.68 -17.08
N LYS A 86 7.60 5.00 -18.11
CA LYS A 86 8.13 3.98 -19.03
C LYS A 86 9.28 3.19 -18.41
N LYS A 87 9.98 3.78 -17.44
CA LYS A 87 11.11 3.18 -16.74
C LYS A 87 11.05 3.58 -15.26
N THR A 88 11.53 2.72 -14.39
CA THR A 88 11.55 2.95 -12.93
C THR A 88 12.94 3.28 -12.40
N THR A 89 13.87 3.69 -13.28
CA THR A 89 15.22 4.10 -12.86
C THR A 89 15.19 5.48 -12.23
N GLY A 90 16.04 5.73 -11.23
CA GLY A 90 16.08 7.03 -10.54
C GLY A 90 16.37 8.21 -11.47
N ALA A 91 17.14 8.00 -12.55
CA ALA A 91 17.40 9.01 -13.57
C ALA A 91 16.14 9.38 -14.35
N TYR A 92 15.44 8.38 -14.90
CA TYR A 92 14.23 8.61 -15.69
C TYR A 92 13.12 9.24 -14.84
N MET A 93 12.96 8.79 -13.59
CA MET A 93 11.96 9.37 -12.69
C MET A 93 12.30 10.83 -12.35
N ALA A 94 13.56 11.16 -12.08
CA ALA A 94 13.96 12.54 -11.82
C ALA A 94 13.72 13.45 -13.05
N GLU A 95 14.12 13.01 -14.24
CA GLU A 95 13.84 13.73 -15.50
C GLU A 95 12.34 13.94 -15.72
N THR A 96 11.54 12.90 -15.48
CA THR A 96 10.08 12.97 -15.57
C THR A 96 9.51 13.98 -14.58
N ILE A 97 9.95 13.98 -13.33
CA ILE A 97 9.50 14.95 -12.31
C ILE A 97 9.84 16.38 -12.75
N ILE A 98 11.05 16.62 -13.24
CA ILE A 98 11.49 17.94 -13.70
C ILE A 98 10.62 18.42 -14.87
N GLN A 99 10.43 17.56 -15.89
CA GLN A 99 9.58 17.87 -17.02
C GLN A 99 8.15 18.21 -16.58
N GLN A 100 7.58 17.45 -15.64
CA GLN A 100 6.25 17.69 -15.12
C GLN A 100 6.14 19.01 -14.33
N LEU A 101 7.17 19.39 -13.58
CA LEU A 101 7.23 20.69 -12.93
C LEU A 101 7.30 21.84 -13.94
N GLU A 102 8.08 21.68 -15.02
CA GLU A 102 8.19 22.65 -16.11
C GLU A 102 6.86 22.82 -16.86
N GLU A 103 6.19 21.72 -17.22
CA GLU A 103 4.87 21.72 -17.88
C GLU A 103 3.79 22.39 -17.00
N MET A 104 3.93 22.29 -15.68
CA MET A 104 3.03 22.92 -14.71
C MET A 104 3.47 24.33 -14.32
N GLU A 105 4.50 24.90 -14.95
CA GLU A 105 5.05 26.22 -14.64
C GLU A 105 5.39 26.39 -13.13
N LEU A 106 5.88 25.32 -12.49
CA LEU A 106 6.29 25.27 -11.08
C LEU A 106 7.83 25.31 -11.01
N PRO A 107 8.45 26.46 -10.71
CA PRO A 107 9.91 26.57 -10.78
C PRO A 107 10.62 25.66 -9.78
N ILE A 108 11.56 24.84 -10.25
CA ILE A 108 12.32 23.93 -9.39
C ILE A 108 13.09 24.66 -8.28
N ASP A 109 13.52 25.90 -8.51
CA ASP A 109 14.21 26.76 -7.52
C ASP A 109 13.35 27.07 -6.29
N ASN A 110 12.04 27.02 -6.47
CA ASN A 110 11.03 27.26 -5.44
C ASN A 110 10.65 26.00 -4.67
N LEU A 111 11.09 24.82 -5.12
CA LEU A 111 10.93 23.57 -4.40
C LEU A 111 11.72 23.61 -3.08
N ARG A 112 11.06 23.22 -1.98
CA ARG A 112 11.63 23.18 -0.62
C ARG A 112 11.59 21.81 0.02
N GLY A 113 10.78 20.90 -0.51
CA GLY A 113 10.66 19.55 -0.01
C GLY A 113 10.36 18.55 -1.11
N GLN A 114 10.86 17.34 -0.93
CA GLN A 114 10.56 16.18 -1.74
C GLN A 114 10.29 14.98 -0.82
N GLY A 115 9.14 14.32 -0.98
CA GLY A 115 8.75 13.18 -0.16
C GLY A 115 8.26 12.02 -1.01
N TYR A 116 8.75 10.81 -0.72
CA TYR A 116 8.37 9.59 -1.42
C TYR A 116 8.88 8.37 -0.66
N ASP A 117 8.64 7.17 -1.20
CA ASP A 117 9.08 5.91 -0.60
C ASP A 117 10.61 5.78 -0.50
N ASN A 118 11.07 4.81 0.28
CA ASN A 118 12.50 4.58 0.48
C ASN A 118 13.06 3.58 -0.54
N GLY A 119 12.45 3.47 -1.71
CA GLY A 119 12.91 2.59 -2.77
C GLY A 119 14.33 2.95 -3.21
N ALA A 120 15.14 1.96 -3.60
CA ALA A 120 16.54 2.19 -3.97
C ALA A 120 16.71 3.21 -5.11
N ASN A 121 15.78 3.24 -6.07
CA ASN A 121 15.77 4.23 -7.16
C ASN A 121 15.32 5.63 -6.71
N MET A 122 14.68 5.75 -5.54
CA MET A 122 14.25 7.01 -4.97
C MET A 122 15.33 7.62 -4.07
N ILE A 123 15.84 6.85 -3.10
CA ILE A 123 16.79 7.33 -2.07
C ILE A 123 18.26 6.95 -2.33
N GLY A 124 18.56 6.32 -3.48
CA GLY A 124 19.90 5.86 -3.79
C GLY A 124 20.95 6.98 -3.67
N LYS A 125 22.01 6.72 -2.90
CA LYS A 125 23.06 7.70 -2.55
C LYS A 125 23.66 8.43 -3.77
N ASN A 126 23.84 7.72 -4.88
CA ASN A 126 24.50 8.24 -6.08
C ASN A 126 23.51 8.53 -7.21
N ASN A 127 22.52 7.65 -7.42
CA ASN A 127 21.66 7.64 -8.60
C ASN A 127 20.16 7.77 -8.28
N GLY A 128 19.79 7.95 -7.01
CA GLY A 128 18.41 8.12 -6.60
C GLY A 128 17.83 9.47 -7.03
N VAL A 129 16.51 9.53 -7.17
CA VAL A 129 15.76 10.78 -7.39
C VAL A 129 16.18 11.85 -6.37
N GLN A 130 16.33 11.45 -5.10
CA GLN A 130 16.75 12.34 -4.01
C GLN A 130 18.01 13.10 -4.34
N LYS A 131 19.06 12.36 -4.71
CA LYS A 131 20.36 12.95 -4.99
C LYS A 131 20.30 13.86 -6.21
N LYS A 132 19.58 13.45 -7.25
CA LYS A 132 19.42 14.22 -8.49
C LYS A 132 18.69 15.54 -8.26
N MET A 133 17.57 15.51 -7.56
CA MET A 133 16.82 16.73 -7.21
C MET A 133 17.64 17.67 -6.32
N LEU A 134 18.39 17.14 -5.34
CA LEU A 134 19.27 17.94 -4.49
C LEU A 134 20.45 18.56 -5.24
N ASN A 135 20.96 17.92 -6.29
CA ASN A 135 22.02 18.50 -7.12
C ASN A 135 21.52 19.71 -7.92
N ILE A 136 20.23 19.75 -8.29
CA ILE A 136 19.61 20.86 -9.01
C ILE A 136 19.22 21.97 -8.03
N ASN A 137 18.53 21.62 -6.95
CA ASN A 137 18.14 22.55 -5.89
C ASN A 137 18.49 21.97 -4.52
N PRO A 138 19.62 22.39 -3.92
CA PRO A 138 20.06 21.93 -2.60
C PRO A 138 19.09 22.24 -1.45
N ARG A 139 18.10 23.12 -1.68
CA ARG A 139 17.07 23.49 -0.70
C ARG A 139 15.84 22.59 -0.74
N ALA A 140 15.74 21.67 -1.69
CA ALA A 140 14.63 20.71 -1.79
C ALA A 140 14.88 19.51 -0.86
N LEU A 141 14.63 19.70 0.44
CA LEU A 141 14.95 18.71 1.47
C LEU A 141 14.14 17.43 1.29
N PHE A 142 14.80 16.28 1.44
CA PHE A 142 14.15 14.99 1.33
C PHE A 142 13.56 14.53 2.67
N VAL A 143 12.31 14.08 2.63
CA VAL A 143 11.61 13.47 3.77
C VAL A 143 11.18 12.04 3.37
N PRO A 144 11.75 10.99 4.00
CA PRO A 144 11.37 9.61 3.71
C PRO A 144 9.96 9.29 4.18
N CYS A 145 9.32 8.33 3.51
CA CYS A 145 8.02 7.83 3.95
C CYS A 145 8.15 7.15 5.32
N SER A 146 7.50 7.73 6.34
CA SER A 146 7.55 7.20 7.70
C SER A 146 6.91 5.82 7.82
N ALA A 147 5.81 5.57 7.10
CA ALA A 147 5.16 4.26 7.08
C ALA A 147 6.06 3.18 6.47
N HIS A 148 6.75 3.51 5.37
CA HIS A 148 7.70 2.60 4.74
C HIS A 148 8.93 2.38 5.64
N THR A 149 9.42 3.43 6.29
CA THR A 149 10.53 3.35 7.25
C THR A 149 10.20 2.43 8.42
N LEU A 150 9.01 2.58 9.02
CA LEU A 150 8.54 1.68 10.08
C LEU A 150 8.48 0.23 9.59
N ASN A 151 7.96 0.00 8.39
CA ASN A 151 7.88 -1.33 7.79
C ASN A 151 9.27 -1.97 7.61
N LEU A 152 10.27 -1.20 7.16
CA LEU A 152 11.66 -1.68 7.03
C LEU A 152 12.26 -2.05 8.39
N VAL A 153 12.09 -1.19 9.41
CA VAL A 153 12.59 -1.48 10.78
C VAL A 153 11.98 -2.77 11.32
N VAL A 154 10.68 -2.98 11.13
CA VAL A 154 9.99 -4.19 11.58
C VAL A 154 10.47 -5.43 10.81
N ASN A 155 10.64 -5.31 9.51
CA ASN A 155 11.18 -6.37 8.66
C ASN A 155 12.58 -6.81 9.12
N ASP A 156 13.48 -5.85 9.32
CA ASP A 156 14.85 -6.11 9.73
C ASP A 156 14.90 -6.70 11.15
N ALA A 157 14.11 -6.17 12.07
CA ALA A 157 14.03 -6.66 13.45
C ALA A 157 13.46 -8.08 13.55
N ALA A 158 12.52 -8.45 12.68
CA ALA A 158 11.99 -9.80 12.65
C ALA A 158 12.95 -10.78 11.97
N ASN A 159 13.60 -10.37 10.87
CA ASN A 159 14.54 -11.24 10.14
C ASN A 159 15.86 -11.48 10.87
N CYS A 160 16.26 -10.58 11.78
CA CYS A 160 17.45 -10.81 12.61
C CYS A 160 17.23 -11.86 13.72
N CYS A 161 15.98 -12.29 13.95
CA CYS A 161 15.62 -13.25 15.00
C CYS A 161 15.18 -14.58 14.40
N LEU A 162 16.01 -15.63 14.55
CA LEU A 162 15.70 -16.98 14.05
C LEU A 162 14.39 -17.55 14.61
N MET A 163 14.02 -17.19 15.84
CA MET A 163 12.76 -17.64 16.44
C MET A 163 11.56 -16.99 15.76
N ALA A 164 11.69 -15.72 15.36
CA ALA A 164 10.66 -14.99 14.65
C ALA A 164 10.49 -15.50 13.22
N THR A 165 11.60 -15.68 12.48
CA THR A 165 11.55 -16.24 11.12
C THR A 165 10.94 -17.65 11.13
N SER A 166 11.40 -18.53 12.02
CA SER A 166 10.82 -19.88 12.17
C SER A 166 9.34 -19.86 12.53
N PHE A 167 8.90 -18.90 13.36
CA PHE A 167 7.50 -18.72 13.70
C PHE A 167 6.67 -18.34 12.46
N PHE A 168 7.08 -17.29 11.73
CA PHE A 168 6.38 -16.84 10.53
C PHE A 168 6.39 -17.91 9.42
N ASP A 169 7.46 -18.69 9.29
CA ASP A 169 7.51 -19.82 8.36
C ASP A 169 6.43 -20.86 8.66
N ILE A 170 6.20 -21.19 9.94
CA ILE A 170 5.12 -22.10 10.34
C ILE A 170 3.75 -21.48 10.01
N VAL A 171 3.54 -20.17 10.29
CA VAL A 171 2.30 -19.46 9.93
C VAL A 171 2.03 -19.58 8.42
N GLN A 172 3.04 -19.31 7.60
CA GLN A 172 2.93 -19.41 6.15
C GLN A 172 2.64 -20.85 5.69
N ARG A 173 3.32 -21.84 6.29
CA ARG A 173 3.10 -23.25 5.96
C ARG A 173 1.68 -23.71 6.30
N VAL A 174 1.09 -23.24 7.40
CA VAL A 174 -0.32 -23.53 7.72
C VAL A 174 -1.24 -22.99 6.63
N TYR A 175 -1.05 -21.75 6.21
CA TYR A 175 -1.82 -21.16 5.10
C TYR A 175 -1.67 -21.97 3.81
N VAL A 176 -0.42 -22.18 3.36
CA VAL A 176 -0.12 -22.90 2.12
C VAL A 176 -0.70 -24.32 2.16
N TYR A 177 -0.62 -25.00 3.31
CA TYR A 177 -1.14 -26.34 3.48
C TYR A 177 -2.65 -26.39 3.20
N PHE A 178 -3.45 -25.52 3.81
CA PHE A 178 -4.89 -25.51 3.55
C PHE A 178 -5.25 -24.96 2.16
N SER A 179 -4.60 -23.89 1.71
CA SER A 179 -4.98 -23.20 0.46
C SER A 179 -4.59 -23.96 -0.80
N SER A 180 -3.61 -24.88 -0.73
CA SER A 180 -3.14 -25.66 -1.88
C SER A 180 -4.00 -26.89 -2.20
N SER A 181 -5.13 -27.11 -1.51
CA SER A 181 -6.06 -28.20 -1.83
C SER A 181 -7.48 -27.86 -1.43
N THR A 182 -8.41 -28.03 -2.38
CA THR A 182 -9.85 -27.87 -2.15
C THR A 182 -10.36 -28.81 -1.06
N HIS A 183 -9.90 -30.06 -1.04
CA HIS A 183 -10.26 -31.03 0.01
C HIS A 183 -9.82 -30.56 1.41
N ARG A 184 -8.55 -30.18 1.57
CA ARG A 184 -8.03 -29.68 2.87
C ARG A 184 -8.73 -28.40 3.29
N TRP A 185 -9.08 -27.53 2.34
CA TRP A 185 -9.86 -26.33 2.62
C TRP A 185 -11.27 -26.67 3.13
N VAL A 186 -11.95 -27.66 2.52
CA VAL A 186 -13.26 -28.12 2.99
C VAL A 186 -13.17 -28.63 4.42
N VAL A 187 -12.19 -29.50 4.73
CA VAL A 187 -11.96 -29.98 6.10
C VAL A 187 -11.69 -28.81 7.07
N PHE A 188 -10.84 -27.85 6.69
CA PHE A 188 -10.63 -26.67 7.53
C PHE A 188 -11.94 -25.90 7.82
N THR A 189 -12.77 -25.69 6.79
CA THR A 189 -14.05 -24.99 6.94
C THR A 189 -15.12 -25.79 7.67
N SER A 190 -15.05 -27.13 7.70
CA SER A 190 -16.01 -27.98 8.42
C SER A 190 -15.94 -27.76 9.93
N HIS A 191 -14.77 -27.36 10.46
CA HIS A 191 -14.58 -26.93 11.84
C HIS A 191 -15.12 -25.52 12.15
N GLN A 192 -15.87 -24.92 11.21
CA GLN A 192 -16.56 -23.64 11.37
C GLN A 192 -15.67 -22.50 11.89
N PRO A 193 -14.51 -22.22 11.23
CA PRO A 193 -13.69 -21.07 11.59
C PRO A 193 -14.45 -19.78 11.28
N THR A 194 -14.42 -18.83 12.22
CA THR A 194 -14.91 -17.47 11.98
C THR A 194 -13.87 -16.63 11.23
N LEU A 195 -12.59 -17.02 11.32
CA LEU A 195 -11.46 -16.37 10.69
C LEU A 195 -10.72 -17.36 9.78
N THR A 196 -10.55 -17.01 8.51
CA THR A 196 -9.80 -17.84 7.57
C THR A 196 -8.29 -17.59 7.66
N VAL A 197 -7.49 -18.63 7.44
CA VAL A 197 -6.03 -18.50 7.30
C VAL A 197 -5.69 -17.63 6.09
N LYS A 198 -4.62 -16.84 6.20
CA LYS A 198 -4.21 -15.87 5.19
C LYS A 198 -2.71 -15.95 4.90
N PRO A 199 -2.27 -15.60 3.68
CA PRO A 199 -0.84 -15.53 3.37
C PRO A 199 -0.18 -14.41 4.17
N LEU A 200 1.11 -14.58 4.45
CA LEU A 200 1.94 -13.48 4.89
C LEU A 200 2.19 -12.52 3.72
N SER A 201 2.14 -11.22 4.00
CA SER A 201 2.66 -10.23 3.05
C SER A 201 4.18 -10.18 3.12
N GLU A 202 4.83 -10.32 1.97
CA GLU A 202 6.28 -10.17 1.86
C GLU A 202 6.71 -8.71 2.08
N THR A 203 5.94 -7.76 1.53
CA THR A 203 6.32 -6.35 1.47
C THR A 203 5.71 -5.48 2.57
N ARG A 204 4.61 -5.89 3.21
CA ARG A 204 3.87 -5.10 4.23
C ARG A 204 3.73 -5.87 5.54
N TRP A 205 4.73 -5.75 6.42
CA TRP A 205 4.81 -6.49 7.67
C TRP A 205 3.65 -6.22 8.62
N GLU A 206 3.13 -4.99 8.66
CA GLU A 206 1.99 -4.65 9.50
C GLU A 206 0.73 -5.44 9.15
N SER A 207 0.62 -5.93 7.92
CA SER A 207 -0.54 -6.71 7.45
C SER A 207 -0.47 -8.18 7.89
N ARG A 208 0.70 -8.68 8.31
CA ARG A 208 0.88 -10.06 8.80
C ARG A 208 0.05 -10.35 10.04
N ILE A 209 -0.42 -9.32 10.75
CA ILE A 209 -1.40 -9.47 11.84
C ILE A 209 -2.63 -10.28 11.41
N ASP A 210 -3.07 -10.12 10.16
CA ASP A 210 -4.25 -10.81 9.66
C ASP A 210 -4.02 -12.31 9.45
N ALA A 211 -2.77 -12.73 9.20
CA ALA A 211 -2.39 -14.15 9.17
C ALA A 211 -2.25 -14.76 10.58
N ILE A 212 -1.92 -13.94 11.59
CA ILE A 212 -1.82 -14.39 12.98
C ILE A 212 -3.19 -14.46 13.66
N LYS A 213 -4.15 -13.58 13.32
CA LYS A 213 -5.49 -13.52 13.93
C LYS A 213 -6.18 -14.90 14.05
N PRO A 214 -6.30 -15.71 12.97
CA PRO A 214 -6.89 -17.05 13.06
C PRO A 214 -6.14 -17.96 14.05
N LEU A 215 -4.81 -17.93 14.03
CA LEU A 215 -3.98 -18.70 14.95
C LEU A 215 -4.08 -18.20 16.40
N ARG A 216 -4.34 -16.92 16.63
CA ARG A 216 -4.49 -16.34 17.97
C ARG A 216 -5.80 -16.73 18.65
N TYR A 217 -6.89 -16.70 17.88
CA TYR A 217 -8.24 -16.84 18.42
C TYR A 217 -8.88 -18.21 18.14
N GLU A 218 -8.42 -18.91 17.11
CA GLU A 218 -9.02 -20.16 16.64
C GLU A 218 -8.01 -21.30 16.48
N LEU A 219 -6.89 -21.25 17.22
CA LEU A 219 -5.83 -22.28 17.17
C LEU A 219 -6.37 -23.70 17.31
N GLY A 220 -7.33 -23.90 18.22
CA GLY A 220 -7.95 -25.20 18.45
C GLY A 220 -8.68 -25.75 17.21
N LYS A 221 -9.38 -24.90 16.46
CA LYS A 221 -10.07 -25.30 15.22
C LYS A 221 -9.06 -25.69 14.14
N ILE A 222 -8.00 -24.89 13.99
CA ILE A 222 -6.90 -25.17 13.06
C ILE A 222 -6.21 -26.48 13.41
N TYR A 223 -5.93 -26.69 14.70
CA TYR A 223 -5.30 -27.90 15.21
C TYR A 223 -6.16 -29.16 14.96
N ASN A 224 -7.45 -29.08 15.25
CA ASN A 224 -8.38 -30.18 15.00
C ASN A 224 -8.48 -30.52 13.50
N ALA A 225 -8.54 -29.52 12.63
CA ALA A 225 -8.52 -29.72 11.18
C ALA A 225 -7.25 -30.43 10.69
N LEU A 226 -6.08 -30.06 11.26
CA LEU A 226 -4.82 -30.73 10.95
C LEU A 226 -4.82 -32.18 11.45
N LEU A 227 -5.40 -32.45 12.64
CA LEU A 227 -5.50 -33.82 13.16
C LEU A 227 -6.46 -34.68 12.34
N GLU A 228 -7.62 -34.15 11.95
CA GLU A 228 -8.59 -34.86 11.11
C GLU A 228 -7.93 -35.34 9.81
N ILE A 229 -7.18 -34.46 9.13
CA ILE A 229 -6.45 -34.83 7.91
C ILE A 229 -5.31 -35.80 8.23
N ALA A 230 -4.60 -35.63 9.35
CA ALA A 230 -3.49 -36.51 9.73
C ALA A 230 -3.95 -37.96 9.95
N ASP A 231 -5.16 -38.13 10.51
CA ASP A 231 -5.72 -39.42 10.89
C ASP A 231 -6.66 -40.00 9.81
N ASP A 232 -6.87 -39.30 8.69
CA ASP A 232 -7.72 -39.75 7.57
C ASP A 232 -7.07 -40.89 6.77
N THR A 233 -7.43 -42.13 7.11
CA THR A 233 -6.93 -43.33 6.45
C THR A 233 -7.39 -43.48 5.00
N SER A 234 -8.41 -42.73 4.55
CA SER A 234 -8.89 -42.77 3.17
C SER A 234 -7.91 -42.10 2.18
N LEU A 235 -7.06 -41.20 2.67
CA LEU A 235 -6.02 -40.54 1.88
C LEU A 235 -4.86 -41.49 1.55
N THR A 236 -5.03 -42.32 0.53
CA THR A 236 -4.05 -43.34 0.12
C THR A 236 -3.10 -42.85 -0.98
N GLY A 237 -2.12 -43.68 -1.34
CA GLY A 237 -1.07 -43.33 -2.30
C GLY A 237 0.00 -42.40 -1.72
N SER A 238 0.95 -41.99 -2.58
CA SER A 238 2.07 -41.13 -2.19
C SER A 238 1.59 -39.73 -1.78
N SER A 239 0.71 -39.12 -2.56
CA SER A 239 0.14 -37.78 -2.28
C SER A 239 -0.68 -37.75 -0.98
N GLY A 240 -1.52 -38.76 -0.74
CA GLY A 240 -2.29 -38.88 0.50
C GLY A 240 -1.41 -39.11 1.72
N SER A 241 -0.40 -39.97 1.61
CA SER A 241 0.56 -40.22 2.71
C SER A 241 1.35 -38.97 3.08
N THR A 242 1.81 -38.19 2.09
CA THR A 242 2.46 -36.91 2.32
C THR A 242 1.52 -35.91 2.98
N ALA A 243 0.27 -35.81 2.51
CA ALA A 243 -0.73 -34.91 3.11
C ALA A 243 -0.94 -35.19 4.60
N ARG A 244 -1.08 -36.47 4.99
CA ARG A 244 -1.22 -36.88 6.40
C ARG A 244 0.02 -36.56 7.23
N SER A 245 1.20 -36.90 6.71
CA SER A 245 2.47 -36.67 7.39
C SER A 245 2.71 -35.16 7.63
N ASP A 246 2.46 -34.35 6.61
CA ASP A 246 2.58 -32.89 6.69
C ASP A 246 1.56 -32.30 7.67
N ALA A 247 0.32 -32.80 7.68
CA ALA A 247 -0.71 -32.39 8.63
C ALA A 247 -0.26 -32.66 10.07
N LYS A 248 0.26 -33.87 10.33
CA LYS A 248 0.76 -34.26 11.65
C LYS A 248 1.96 -33.41 12.07
N ALA A 249 2.89 -33.16 11.15
CA ALA A 249 4.05 -32.32 11.40
C ALA A 249 3.65 -30.87 11.73
N LEU A 250 2.66 -30.32 11.03
CA LEU A 250 2.11 -29.00 11.30
C LEU A 250 1.36 -28.95 12.63
N ALA A 251 0.50 -29.93 12.92
CA ALA A 251 -0.21 -30.06 14.20
C ALA A 251 0.78 -30.06 15.37
N ASN A 252 1.83 -30.88 15.27
CA ASN A 252 2.90 -30.93 16.26
C ASN A 252 3.65 -29.59 16.38
N SER A 253 3.83 -28.86 15.28
CA SER A 253 4.54 -27.57 15.28
C SER A 253 3.72 -26.47 15.94
N VAL A 254 2.42 -26.38 15.63
CA VAL A 254 1.53 -25.35 16.19
C VAL A 254 1.18 -25.61 17.66
N ALA A 255 1.28 -26.86 18.12
CA ALA A 255 1.09 -27.22 19.52
C ALA A 255 2.33 -26.96 20.41
N LYS A 256 3.49 -26.62 19.83
CA LYS A 256 4.70 -26.34 20.63
C LYS A 256 4.49 -25.11 21.50
N PHE A 257 4.87 -25.20 22.78
CA PHE A 257 4.82 -24.08 23.72
C PHE A 257 5.46 -22.80 23.15
N LYS A 258 6.65 -22.91 22.55
CA LYS A 258 7.34 -21.78 21.91
C LYS A 258 6.50 -21.13 20.82
N PHE A 259 5.79 -21.91 20.00
CA PHE A 259 4.93 -21.38 18.95
C PHE A 259 3.75 -20.62 19.55
N VAL A 260 3.07 -21.20 20.55
CA VAL A 260 1.92 -20.57 21.22
C VAL A 260 2.32 -19.24 21.88
N VAL A 261 3.47 -19.19 22.56
CA VAL A 261 4.00 -17.94 23.13
C VAL A 261 4.30 -16.93 22.02
N SER A 262 4.95 -17.35 20.93
CA SER A 262 5.22 -16.47 19.78
C SER A 262 3.96 -15.89 19.16
N ILE A 263 2.85 -16.64 19.08
CA ILE A 263 1.56 -16.10 18.60
C ILE A 263 1.15 -14.89 19.45
N VAL A 264 1.20 -15.00 20.77
CA VAL A 264 0.75 -13.92 21.67
C VAL A 264 1.67 -12.70 21.56
N VAL A 265 2.98 -12.91 21.59
CA VAL A 265 3.98 -11.84 21.51
C VAL A 265 3.87 -11.10 20.17
N TRP A 266 3.90 -11.84 19.05
CA TRP A 266 3.86 -11.22 17.72
C TRP A 266 2.51 -10.61 17.39
N TYR A 267 1.40 -11.16 17.89
CA TYR A 267 0.10 -10.53 17.75
C TYR A 267 0.08 -9.15 18.41
N ASN A 268 0.54 -9.03 19.66
CA ASN A 268 0.55 -7.75 20.38
C ASN A 268 1.48 -6.72 19.70
N ILE A 269 2.68 -7.15 19.29
CA ILE A 269 3.64 -6.28 18.58
C ILE A 269 3.03 -5.79 17.27
N LEU A 270 2.49 -6.69 16.44
CA LEU A 270 1.92 -6.33 15.15
C LEU A 270 0.62 -5.56 15.28
N PHE A 271 -0.13 -5.70 16.39
CA PHE A 271 -1.30 -4.88 16.68
C PHE A 271 -0.93 -3.40 16.80
N GLU A 272 0.06 -3.09 17.64
CA GLU A 272 0.54 -1.70 17.81
C GLU A 272 1.16 -1.15 16.53
N ILE A 273 1.95 -1.97 15.82
CA ILE A 273 2.53 -1.59 14.52
C ILE A 273 1.44 -1.33 13.48
N ASN A 274 0.38 -2.14 13.45
CA ASN A 274 -0.72 -1.96 12.50
C ASN A 274 -1.48 -0.66 12.75
N ILE A 275 -1.73 -0.31 14.01
CA ILE A 275 -2.34 0.97 14.40
C ILE A 275 -1.44 2.13 13.97
N THR A 276 -0.16 2.08 14.35
CA THR A 276 0.81 3.14 14.06
C THR A 276 0.99 3.32 12.55
N SER A 277 1.15 2.23 11.80
CA SER A 277 1.29 2.25 10.34
C SER A 277 0.06 2.85 9.66
N LYS A 278 -1.15 2.49 10.12
CA LYS A 278 -2.39 3.11 9.62
C LYS A 278 -2.43 4.60 9.90
N GLN A 279 -2.04 5.05 11.09
CA GLN A 279 -1.97 6.48 11.39
C GLN A 279 -0.97 7.21 10.49
N LEU A 280 0.23 6.65 10.30
CA LEU A 280 1.25 7.23 9.42
C LEU A 280 0.78 7.32 7.96
N LYS A 281 0.01 6.33 7.49
CA LYS A 281 -0.62 6.36 6.16
C LYS A 281 -1.78 7.34 6.07
N ILE A 282 -2.58 7.46 7.14
CA ILE A 282 -3.69 8.40 7.22
C ILE A 282 -3.17 9.85 7.16
N TRP A 283 -2.02 10.19 7.73
CA TRP A 283 -1.47 11.54 7.56
C TRP A 283 -1.17 11.91 6.10
N ILE A 284 -0.91 10.93 5.24
CA ILE A 284 -0.77 11.11 3.79
C ILE A 284 -2.16 11.22 3.11
N PHE A 285 -3.18 10.49 3.60
CA PHE A 285 -4.50 10.39 2.95
C PHE A 285 -5.62 11.31 3.51
N MET A 286 -5.62 11.69 4.79
CA MET A 286 -6.66 12.54 5.41
C MET A 286 -6.67 13.96 4.83
N LEU A 287 -5.64 14.36 4.11
CA LEU A 287 -5.57 15.65 3.42
C LEU A 287 -6.23 15.61 2.02
N LEU A 288 -6.50 14.41 1.48
CA LEU A 288 -7.39 14.24 0.32
C LEU A 288 -8.88 14.24 0.74
N TYR A 289 -9.20 13.85 1.97
CA TYR A 289 -10.59 13.71 2.44
C TYR A 289 -11.22 15.04 2.92
N ASN A 290 -10.42 16.00 3.40
CA ASN A 290 -10.95 17.25 3.97
C ASN A 290 -11.39 18.32 2.94
N SER A 291 -11.50 17.98 1.65
CA SER A 291 -12.07 18.88 0.63
C SER A 291 -13.52 18.60 0.26
N TYR A 292 -14.10 17.46 0.63
CA TYR A 292 -15.50 17.14 0.26
C TYR A 292 -16.17 16.31 1.36
N ASN A 293 -17.12 16.91 2.06
CA ASN A 293 -17.93 16.20 3.03
C ASN A 293 -19.27 15.76 2.43
N THR A 294 -19.81 14.69 3.00
CA THR A 294 -21.15 14.10 2.82
C THR A 294 -21.42 13.42 1.48
N HIS A 295 -20.86 12.22 1.27
CA HIS A 295 -21.62 10.97 1.09
C HIS A 295 -20.71 9.81 0.64
N LYS A 296 -20.78 8.71 1.41
CA LYS A 296 -20.17 7.38 1.22
C LYS A 296 -18.62 7.32 1.04
N PRO A 297 -17.91 6.50 1.83
CA PRO A 297 -16.48 6.32 1.68
C PRO A 297 -16.18 5.60 0.36
N ILE A 298 -15.57 6.30 -0.60
CA ILE A 298 -14.76 5.65 -1.64
C ILE A 298 -13.43 5.35 -0.96
N TRP A 299 -13.28 4.09 -0.55
CA TRP A 299 -12.00 3.57 -0.13
C TRP A 299 -11.08 3.60 -1.35
N LEU A 300 -10.20 4.59 -1.45
CA LEU A 300 -8.91 4.42 -2.12
C LEU A 300 -8.02 3.56 -1.21
N THR A 301 -8.51 2.36 -0.88
CA THR A 301 -7.63 1.22 -0.73
C THR A 301 -7.01 1.03 -2.09
N VAL A 302 -5.71 1.32 -2.21
CA VAL A 302 -4.85 0.64 -3.18
C VAL A 302 -4.87 -0.85 -2.78
N GLY A 303 -5.97 -1.49 -3.13
CA GLY A 303 -6.18 -2.91 -3.10
C GLY A 303 -5.51 -3.44 -4.33
N VAL A 304 -4.32 -4.00 -4.13
CA VAL A 304 -3.91 -5.14 -4.94
C VAL A 304 -4.86 -6.26 -4.51
N THR A 305 -5.95 -6.43 -5.27
CA THR A 305 -6.55 -7.75 -5.49
C THR A 305 -5.88 -8.36 -6.69
#